data_AF-A0A5R8WM50-F1
#
_entry.id   AF-A0A5R8WM50-F1
#
_cell.length_a   1.000
_cell.length_b   1.000
_cell.length_c   1.000
_cell.angle_alpha   90.00
_cell.angle_beta   90.00
_cell.angle_gamma   90.00
#
_symmetry.space_group_name_H-M   'P 1'
#
loop_
_entity.id
_entity.type
_entity.pdbx_description
1 polymer ?
#
loop_
_entity_poly.entity_id
_entity_poly.type
_entity_poly.pdbx_seq_one_letter_code
_entity_poly.pdbx_strand_id
1 'polypeptide(L)'
;MATFLTTAGVSHELENIIKGAKTHIWLVSPYLQVSKTLFERLKAAINRGIKVTIIYGKNELKEEQYELLRMLNPIDLHFFVNLHAKCYFNEHSMIITSMNMYEYSERTNREMGILINRSTDKDIYNAAAKETLEIWDAADKVELSTLAKLKQPVSAKKATTFTANSVKGLCIRCEKNIPYSPDCPYCPSCYGIWAQYGNEDYLEAVCHQCGKEADTSMNRPLCYNCFSRQSYSYR
;
A
#
# COMPACT_ATOMS: atom_id res chain seq x y z
N MET A 1 -10.24 2.88 -30.09
CA MET A 1 -8.78 2.93 -30.22
C MET A 1 -8.26 3.46 -28.91
N ALA A 2 -7.25 2.81 -28.36
CA ALA A 2 -6.65 3.19 -27.10
C ALA A 2 -6.14 4.64 -27.11
N THR A 3 -6.30 5.34 -25.99
CA THR A 3 -5.96 6.76 -25.86
C THR A 3 -4.93 6.96 -24.77
N PHE A 4 -3.87 7.70 -25.06
CA PHE A 4 -2.85 8.06 -24.06
C PHE A 4 -3.40 9.05 -23.03
N LEU A 5 -3.03 8.87 -21.77
CA LEU A 5 -3.40 9.72 -20.65
C LEU A 5 -2.15 10.24 -19.93
N THR A 6 -2.15 11.53 -19.60
CA THR A 6 -1.22 12.13 -18.63
C THR A 6 -1.70 11.87 -17.20
N THR A 7 -0.94 12.27 -16.17
CA THR A 7 -1.36 12.20 -14.75
C THR A 7 -2.79 12.70 -14.54
N ALA A 8 -3.09 13.93 -14.98
CA ALA A 8 -4.44 14.51 -14.82
C ALA A 8 -5.50 13.74 -15.62
N GLY A 9 -5.14 13.21 -16.78
CA GLY A 9 -6.02 12.36 -17.59
C GLY A 9 -6.37 11.04 -16.89
N VAL A 10 -5.42 10.41 -16.21
CA VAL A 10 -5.66 9.18 -15.44
C VAL A 10 -6.64 9.44 -14.30
N SER A 11 -6.45 10.51 -13.53
CA SER A 11 -7.36 10.88 -12.43
C SER A 11 -8.77 11.18 -12.92
N HIS A 12 -8.89 11.94 -14.01
CA HIS A 12 -10.16 12.26 -14.65
C HIS A 12 -10.88 10.99 -15.12
N GLU A 13 -10.17 10.11 -15.83
CA GLU A 13 -10.78 8.89 -16.35
C GLU A 13 -11.11 7.88 -15.25
N LEU A 14 -10.35 7.81 -14.16
CA LEU A 14 -10.72 7.01 -12.99
C LEU A 14 -12.06 7.46 -12.41
N GLU A 15 -12.27 8.79 -12.31
CA GLU A 15 -13.55 9.33 -11.87
C GLU A 15 -14.69 8.96 -12.83
N ASN A 16 -14.44 9.03 -14.14
CA ASN A 16 -15.41 8.65 -15.17
C ASN A 16 -15.76 7.16 -15.14
N ILE A 17 -14.78 6.30 -14.89
CA ILE A 17 -14.99 4.85 -14.73
C ILE A 17 -15.93 4.58 -13.56
N ILE A 18 -15.73 5.24 -12.42
CA ILE A 18 -16.57 5.04 -11.24
C ILE A 18 -17.99 5.62 -11.44
N LYS A 19 -18.10 6.80 -12.06
CA LYS A 19 -19.40 7.42 -12.36
C LYS A 19 -20.19 6.62 -13.39
N GLY A 20 -19.52 6.14 -14.44
CA GLY A 20 -20.11 5.48 -15.59
C GLY A 20 -20.37 3.99 -15.42
N ALA A 21 -19.89 3.37 -14.33
CA ALA A 21 -20.13 1.96 -14.06
C ALA A 21 -21.62 1.66 -13.85
N LYS A 22 -22.08 0.55 -14.42
CA LYS A 22 -23.45 0.03 -14.27
C LYS A 22 -23.50 -1.26 -13.48
N THR A 23 -22.43 -2.06 -13.50
CA THR A 23 -22.45 -3.40 -12.90
C THR A 23 -21.33 -3.61 -11.90
N HIS A 24 -20.08 -3.31 -12.27
CA HIS A 24 -18.92 -3.67 -11.46
C HIS A 24 -17.79 -2.68 -11.69
N ILE A 25 -17.16 -2.23 -10.61
CA ILE A 25 -15.91 -1.47 -10.61
C ILE A 25 -14.79 -2.36 -10.06
N TRP A 26 -13.68 -2.42 -10.78
CA TRP A 26 -12.45 -3.10 -10.37
C TRP A 26 -11.36 -2.08 -10.14
N LEU A 27 -10.75 -2.13 -8.95
CA LEU A 27 -9.63 -1.27 -8.57
C LEU A 27 -8.44 -2.14 -8.17
N VAL A 28 -7.41 -2.16 -9.01
CA VAL A 28 -6.21 -2.97 -8.80
C VAL A 28 -5.03 -2.03 -8.64
N SER A 29 -4.42 -2.04 -7.45
CA SER A 29 -3.24 -1.21 -7.19
C SER A 29 -2.46 -1.78 -6.01
N PRO A 30 -1.12 -1.91 -6.08
CA PRO A 30 -0.34 -2.42 -4.96
C PRO A 30 -0.54 -1.60 -3.70
N TYR A 31 -0.61 -0.28 -3.84
CA TYR A 31 -0.79 0.66 -2.74
C TYR A 31 -2.21 1.21 -2.76
N LEU A 32 -2.91 1.05 -1.64
CA LEU A 32 -4.28 1.53 -1.47
C LEU A 32 -4.32 2.75 -0.54
N GLN A 33 -4.68 3.90 -1.09
CA GLN A 33 -5.05 5.09 -0.31
C GLN A 33 -6.26 5.77 -0.95
N VAL A 34 -7.42 5.59 -0.32
CA VAL A 34 -8.65 6.18 -0.83
C VAL A 34 -8.72 7.64 -0.37
N SER A 35 -8.71 8.57 -1.33
CA SER A 35 -8.95 9.99 -1.06
C SER A 35 -10.42 10.22 -0.67
N LYS A 36 -10.72 11.34 0.01
CA LYS A 36 -12.11 11.69 0.38
C LYS A 36 -13.04 11.74 -0.84
N THR A 37 -12.58 12.35 -1.93
CA THR A 37 -13.33 12.45 -3.18
C THR A 37 -13.59 11.07 -3.78
N LEU A 38 -12.57 10.21 -3.84
CA LEU A 38 -12.71 8.84 -4.35
C LEU A 38 -13.68 8.02 -3.49
N PHE A 39 -13.57 8.14 -2.16
CA PHE A 39 -14.47 7.50 -1.21
C PHE A 39 -15.94 7.87 -1.47
N GLU A 40 -16.25 9.17 -1.62
CA GLU A 40 -17.61 9.64 -1.89
C GLU A 40 -18.16 9.09 -3.22
N ARG A 41 -17.31 9.02 -4.25
CA ARG A 41 -17.69 8.44 -5.55
C ARG A 41 -17.99 6.95 -5.46
N LEU A 42 -17.15 6.19 -4.76
CA LEU A 42 -17.37 4.75 -4.53
C LEU A 42 -18.62 4.50 -3.70
N LYS A 43 -18.83 5.27 -2.62
CA LYS A 43 -20.06 5.20 -1.81
C LYS A 43 -21.30 5.46 -2.65
N ALA A 44 -21.27 6.48 -3.51
CA ALA A 44 -22.37 6.76 -4.42
C ALA A 44 -22.60 5.63 -5.44
N ALA A 45 -21.55 4.95 -5.91
CA ALA A 45 -21.69 3.80 -6.81
C ALA A 45 -22.31 2.58 -6.10
N ILE A 46 -21.85 2.28 -4.90
CA ILE A 46 -22.37 1.18 -4.07
C ILE A 46 -23.84 1.40 -3.73
N ASN A 47 -24.24 2.63 -3.42
CA ASN A 47 -25.65 2.99 -3.21
C ASN A 47 -26.52 2.79 -4.46
N ARG A 48 -25.94 2.79 -5.67
CA ARG A 48 -26.64 2.44 -6.93
C ARG A 48 -26.70 0.93 -7.18
N GLY A 49 -26.16 0.10 -6.27
CA GLY A 49 -26.09 -1.35 -6.42
C GLY A 49 -24.91 -1.84 -7.27
N ILE A 50 -23.91 -0.99 -7.53
CA ILE A 50 -22.72 -1.36 -8.32
C ILE A 50 -21.76 -2.14 -7.42
N LYS A 51 -21.32 -3.32 -7.87
CA LYS A 51 -20.31 -4.10 -7.15
C LYS A 51 -18.96 -3.39 -7.23
N VAL A 52 -18.22 -3.33 -6.12
CA VAL A 52 -16.87 -2.78 -6.08
C VAL A 52 -15.92 -3.86 -5.59
N THR A 53 -14.92 -4.21 -6.40
CA THR A 53 -13.83 -5.12 -6.03
C THR A 53 -12.51 -4.36 -6.00
N ILE A 54 -11.76 -4.52 -4.91
CA ILE A 54 -10.46 -3.88 -4.70
C ILE A 54 -9.41 -4.97 -4.45
N ILE A 55 -8.33 -4.95 -5.22
CA ILE A 55 -7.17 -5.82 -5.04
C ILE A 55 -5.96 -4.97 -4.71
N TYR A 56 -5.34 -5.23 -3.57
CA TYR A 56 -4.12 -4.55 -3.10
C TYR A 56 -3.03 -5.56 -2.74
N GLY A 57 -1.77 -5.12 -2.60
CA GLY A 57 -0.67 -6.05 -2.35
C GLY A 57 0.53 -5.53 -1.57
N LYS A 58 0.50 -4.26 -1.17
CA LYS A 58 1.51 -3.64 -0.31
C LYS A 58 0.83 -2.80 0.76
N ASN A 59 1.47 -2.75 1.93
CA ASN A 59 1.06 -2.10 3.18
C ASN A 59 0.05 -2.88 4.03
N GLU A 60 0.32 -2.92 5.34
CA GLU A 60 -0.73 -3.05 6.34
C GLU A 60 -1.63 -1.81 6.22
N LEU A 61 -2.93 -2.03 5.95
CA LEU A 61 -3.92 -0.95 5.91
C LEU A 61 -3.85 -0.20 7.24
N LYS A 62 -3.43 1.08 7.20
CA LYS A 62 -3.50 1.96 8.38
C LYS A 62 -4.95 1.97 8.90
N GLU A 63 -5.13 2.04 10.22
CA GLU A 63 -6.46 1.98 10.84
C GLU A 63 -7.49 2.93 10.19
N GLU A 64 -7.07 4.14 9.83
CA GLU A 64 -7.93 5.13 9.14
C GLU A 64 -8.42 4.65 7.77
N GLN A 65 -7.54 4.07 6.96
CA GLN A 65 -7.90 3.55 5.63
C GLN A 65 -8.80 2.31 5.77
N TYR A 66 -8.55 1.48 6.78
CA TYR A 66 -9.42 0.35 7.09
C TYR A 66 -10.85 0.80 7.47
N GLU A 67 -10.99 1.80 8.33
CA GLU A 67 -12.32 2.31 8.71
C GLU A 67 -13.05 2.94 7.52
N LEU A 68 -12.34 3.65 6.62
CA LEU A 68 -12.92 4.12 5.36
C LEU A 68 -13.42 2.97 4.49
N LEU A 69 -12.62 1.93 4.28
CA LEU A 69 -13.02 0.75 3.51
C LEU A 69 -14.21 0.03 4.14
N ARG A 70 -14.25 -0.06 5.47
CA ARG A 70 -15.38 -0.62 6.23
C ARG A 70 -16.65 0.18 6.03
N MET A 71 -16.57 1.51 5.96
CA MET A 71 -17.70 2.39 5.68
C MET A 71 -18.26 2.25 4.25
N LEU A 72 -17.47 1.68 3.31
CA LEU A 72 -17.93 1.38 1.96
C LEU A 72 -18.70 0.06 1.86
N ASN A 73 -18.94 -0.66 2.96
CA ASN A 73 -19.60 -1.96 2.91
C ASN A 73 -20.98 -1.92 2.19
N PRO A 74 -21.26 -2.83 1.24
CA PRO A 74 -20.43 -3.96 0.83
C PRO A 74 -19.36 -3.61 -0.23
N ILE A 75 -18.09 -3.94 0.07
CA ILE A 75 -17.00 -4.04 -0.92
C ILE A 75 -16.36 -5.43 -0.87
N ASP A 76 -15.82 -5.87 -1.99
CA ASP A 76 -15.10 -7.13 -2.14
C ASP A 76 -13.60 -6.85 -2.12
N LEU A 77 -12.95 -7.05 -0.98
CA LEU A 77 -11.56 -6.66 -0.73
C LEU A 77 -10.65 -7.89 -0.78
N HIS A 78 -9.55 -7.81 -1.53
CA HIS A 78 -8.62 -8.91 -1.77
C HIS A 78 -7.18 -8.45 -1.63
N PHE A 79 -6.34 -9.30 -1.04
CA PHE A 79 -4.91 -9.06 -0.87
C PHE A 79 -4.09 -10.05 -1.71
N PHE A 80 -3.20 -9.56 -2.56
CA PHE A 80 -2.31 -10.37 -3.37
C PHE A 80 -0.85 -10.01 -3.11
N VAL A 81 -0.09 -10.96 -2.56
CA VAL A 81 1.34 -10.78 -2.28
C VAL A 81 2.08 -10.50 -3.59
N ASN A 82 2.99 -9.52 -3.58
CA ASN A 82 3.76 -9.09 -4.75
C ASN A 82 2.93 -8.50 -5.90
N LEU A 83 1.72 -8.00 -5.63
CA LEU A 83 0.99 -7.22 -6.62
C LEU A 83 1.85 -6.01 -7.05
N HIS A 84 1.88 -5.75 -8.35
CA HIS A 84 2.43 -4.51 -8.92
C HIS A 84 1.58 -3.95 -10.06
N ALA A 85 0.60 -4.73 -10.55
CA ALA A 85 -0.36 -4.30 -11.55
C ALA A 85 -1.18 -3.10 -11.05
N LYS A 86 -1.46 -2.18 -11.96
CA LYS A 86 -2.20 -0.95 -11.72
C LYS A 86 -3.20 -0.79 -12.85
N CYS A 87 -4.45 -1.11 -12.56
CA CYS A 87 -5.53 -0.91 -13.50
C CYS A 87 -6.84 -0.64 -12.79
N TYR A 88 -7.68 0.16 -13.44
CA TYR A 88 -8.98 0.57 -12.92
C TYR A 88 -9.98 0.43 -14.05
N PHE A 89 -11.10 -0.25 -13.83
CA PHE A 89 -12.05 -0.49 -14.92
C PHE A 89 -13.47 -0.77 -14.45
N ASN A 90 -14.40 -0.58 -15.38
CA ASN A 90 -15.78 -1.05 -15.30
C ASN A 90 -16.11 -1.88 -16.55
N GLU A 91 -17.36 -2.25 -16.76
CA GLU A 91 -17.76 -3.08 -17.92
C GLU A 91 -17.56 -2.45 -19.31
N HIS A 92 -17.26 -1.15 -19.39
CA HIS A 92 -17.17 -0.37 -20.62
C HIS A 92 -15.75 0.11 -20.94
N SER A 93 -14.97 0.52 -19.93
CA SER A 93 -13.64 1.10 -20.12
C SER A 93 -12.67 0.69 -19.02
N MET A 94 -11.37 0.73 -19.36
CA MET A 94 -10.25 0.37 -18.49
C MET A 94 -9.13 1.37 -18.64
N ILE A 95 -8.46 1.69 -17.54
CA ILE A 95 -7.17 2.36 -17.53
C ILE A 95 -6.12 1.35 -17.08
N ILE A 96 -5.03 1.24 -17.84
CA ILE A 96 -3.77 0.66 -17.36
C ILE A 96 -2.80 1.83 -17.19
N THR A 97 -2.17 1.95 -16.03
CA THR A 97 -1.42 3.15 -15.67
C THR A 97 -0.22 2.86 -14.78
N SER A 98 0.75 3.78 -14.75
CA SER A 98 1.81 3.79 -13.75
C SER A 98 1.34 4.31 -12.38
N MET A 99 0.21 5.04 -12.36
CA MET A 99 -0.31 5.73 -11.16
C MET A 99 -0.93 4.76 -10.17
N ASN A 100 -0.43 4.77 -8.92
CA ASN A 100 -1.08 4.10 -7.79
C ASN A 100 -2.38 4.81 -7.39
N MET A 101 -3.22 4.15 -6.58
CA MET A 101 -4.35 4.80 -5.92
C MET A 101 -3.86 5.62 -4.71
N TYR A 102 -2.96 6.57 -4.92
CA TYR A 102 -2.38 7.42 -3.87
C TYR A 102 -2.66 8.90 -4.16
N GLU A 103 -3.13 9.65 -3.17
CA GLU A 103 -3.54 11.06 -3.39
C GLU A 103 -2.34 11.96 -3.78
N TYR A 104 -1.13 11.58 -3.37
CA TYR A 104 0.07 12.37 -3.61
C TYR A 104 0.68 12.17 -5.00
N SER A 105 0.45 11.02 -5.66
CA SER A 105 1.03 10.79 -7.01
C SER A 105 0.49 11.79 -8.02
N GLU A 106 -0.75 12.27 -7.84
CA GLU A 106 -1.33 13.29 -8.71
C GLU A 106 -0.60 14.64 -8.63
N ARG A 107 -0.02 14.96 -7.46
CA ARG A 107 0.56 16.29 -7.18
C ARG A 107 2.07 16.35 -7.40
N THR A 108 2.74 15.20 -7.39
CA THR A 108 4.22 15.14 -7.37
C THR A 108 4.82 14.27 -8.45
N ASN A 109 4.09 13.25 -8.91
CA ASN A 109 4.60 12.33 -9.91
C ASN A 109 4.08 12.68 -11.31
N ARG A 110 4.93 12.47 -12.30
CA ARG A 110 4.55 12.45 -13.70
C ARG A 110 4.22 11.02 -14.08
N GLU A 111 2.92 10.76 -14.20
CA GLU A 111 2.36 9.45 -14.48
C GLU A 111 1.85 9.41 -15.92
N MET A 112 1.69 8.20 -16.44
CA MET A 112 1.07 7.97 -17.72
C MET A 112 0.15 6.76 -17.66
N GLY A 113 -0.87 6.79 -18.49
CA GLY A 113 -1.78 5.67 -18.64
C GLY A 113 -2.31 5.55 -20.05
N ILE A 114 -3.04 4.47 -20.27
CA ILE A 114 -3.74 4.22 -21.51
C ILE A 114 -5.19 3.90 -21.16
N LEU A 115 -6.11 4.66 -21.74
CA LEU A 115 -7.53 4.37 -21.74
C LEU A 115 -7.83 3.36 -22.83
N ILE A 116 -8.51 2.27 -22.45
CA ILE A 116 -8.92 1.18 -23.32
C ILE A 116 -10.45 1.11 -23.26
N ASN A 117 -11.11 1.22 -24.40
CA ASN A 117 -12.57 1.12 -24.49
C ASN A 117 -12.96 -0.27 -25.00
N ARG A 118 -13.84 -0.98 -24.27
CA ARG A 118 -14.23 -2.35 -24.63
C ARG A 118 -14.87 -2.46 -26.01
N SER A 119 -15.61 -1.44 -26.43
CA SER A 119 -16.28 -1.43 -27.74
C SER A 119 -15.31 -1.33 -28.91
N THR A 120 -14.19 -0.63 -28.74
CA THR A 120 -13.24 -0.35 -29.82
C THR A 120 -11.93 -1.12 -29.72
N ASP A 121 -11.58 -1.61 -28.53
CA ASP A 121 -10.31 -2.25 -28.19
C ASP A 121 -10.56 -3.58 -27.46
N LYS A 122 -11.56 -4.33 -27.95
CA LYS A 122 -12.18 -5.50 -27.29
C LYS A 122 -11.15 -6.56 -26.86
N ASP A 123 -10.20 -6.89 -27.71
CA ASP A 123 -9.26 -7.98 -27.45
C ASP A 123 -8.29 -7.63 -26.32
N ILE A 124 -7.75 -6.41 -26.33
CA ILE A 124 -6.85 -5.92 -25.29
C ILE A 124 -7.61 -5.79 -23.96
N TYR A 125 -8.83 -5.24 -24.00
CA TYR A 125 -9.68 -5.13 -22.80
C TYR A 125 -9.93 -6.51 -22.20
N ASN A 126 -10.35 -7.50 -23.00
CA ASN A 126 -10.65 -8.84 -22.52
C ASN A 126 -9.41 -9.55 -21.97
N ALA A 127 -8.25 -9.41 -22.61
CA ALA A 127 -7.00 -9.98 -22.14
C ALA A 127 -6.57 -9.40 -20.78
N ALA A 128 -6.60 -8.07 -20.64
CA ALA A 128 -6.24 -7.40 -19.39
C ALA A 128 -7.26 -7.68 -18.26
N ALA A 129 -8.55 -7.78 -18.60
CA ALA A 129 -9.58 -8.16 -17.64
C ALA A 129 -9.39 -9.61 -17.18
N LYS A 130 -9.05 -10.54 -18.09
CA LYS A 130 -8.75 -11.94 -17.77
C LYS A 130 -7.57 -12.06 -16.80
N GLU A 131 -6.47 -11.34 -17.06
CA GLU A 131 -5.33 -11.28 -16.14
C GLU A 131 -5.75 -10.78 -14.74
N THR A 132 -6.60 -9.74 -14.68
CA THR A 132 -7.11 -9.25 -13.39
C THR A 132 -7.95 -10.30 -12.65
N LEU A 133 -8.76 -11.07 -13.38
CA LEU A 133 -9.56 -12.14 -12.79
C LEU A 133 -8.68 -13.28 -12.27
N GLU A 134 -7.58 -13.60 -12.94
CA GLU A 134 -6.61 -14.60 -12.47
C GLU A 134 -5.88 -14.12 -11.20
N ILE A 135 -5.48 -12.83 -11.15
CA ILE A 135 -4.94 -12.21 -9.92
C ILE A 135 -5.96 -12.28 -8.79
N TRP A 136 -7.23 -11.95 -9.09
CA TRP A 136 -8.32 -11.95 -8.12
C TRP A 136 -8.60 -13.34 -7.55
N ASP A 137 -8.63 -14.37 -8.39
CA ASP A 137 -8.88 -15.76 -7.99
C ASP A 137 -7.75 -16.29 -7.09
N ALA A 138 -6.51 -15.86 -7.34
CA ALA A 138 -5.35 -16.22 -6.54
C ALA A 138 -5.13 -15.33 -5.29
N ALA A 139 -5.95 -14.30 -5.08
CA ALA A 139 -5.80 -13.37 -3.96
C ALA A 139 -6.55 -13.82 -2.70
N ASP A 140 -6.01 -13.45 -1.54
CA ASP A 140 -6.62 -13.72 -0.25
C ASP A 140 -7.77 -12.74 0.01
N LYS A 141 -8.99 -13.26 0.19
CA LYS A 141 -10.15 -12.45 0.54
C LYS A 141 -10.01 -11.85 1.94
N VAL A 142 -10.21 -10.54 2.07
CA VAL A 142 -10.06 -9.80 3.33
C VAL A 142 -11.42 -9.52 3.94
N GLU A 143 -11.67 -10.09 5.11
CA GLU A 143 -12.92 -9.88 5.86
C GLU A 143 -12.83 -8.62 6.75
N LEU A 144 -13.50 -7.55 6.32
CA LEU A 144 -13.58 -6.25 7.01
C LEU A 144 -14.25 -6.32 8.41
N SER A 145 -14.79 -7.47 8.79
CA SER A 145 -15.42 -7.73 10.09
C SER A 145 -14.41 -8.05 11.22
N THR A 146 -13.17 -8.39 10.90
CA THR A 146 -12.31 -9.13 11.85
C THR A 146 -11.44 -8.25 12.77
N LEU A 147 -11.16 -6.97 12.41
CA LEU A 147 -10.42 -6.05 13.30
C LEU A 147 -11.29 -5.41 14.40
N ALA A 148 -12.61 -5.52 14.34
CA ALA A 148 -13.49 -5.06 15.43
C ALA A 148 -13.30 -5.89 16.72
N LYS A 149 -12.66 -7.07 16.66
CA LYS A 149 -12.34 -7.89 17.84
C LYS A 149 -11.07 -7.45 18.59
N LEU A 150 -10.29 -6.50 18.07
CA LEU A 150 -9.17 -5.88 18.81
C LEU A 150 -9.61 -4.71 19.70
N LYS A 151 -10.91 -4.34 19.70
CA LYS A 151 -11.49 -3.31 20.55
C LYS A 151 -12.48 -3.92 21.54
N GLN A 152 -11.98 -4.68 22.51
CA GLN A 152 -12.61 -4.75 23.83
C GLN A 152 -11.56 -4.47 24.91
N PRO A 153 -11.87 -3.63 25.91
CA PRO A 153 -10.98 -3.42 27.04
C PRO A 153 -11.09 -4.66 27.93
N VAL A 154 -10.17 -5.62 27.75
CA VAL A 154 -10.09 -6.74 28.70
C VAL A 154 -9.35 -6.23 29.94
N SER A 155 -10.19 -5.87 30.91
CA SER A 155 -9.96 -5.83 32.36
C SER A 155 -8.55 -6.16 32.86
N ALA A 156 -8.03 -5.24 33.66
CA ALA A 156 -6.90 -5.46 34.55
C ALA A 156 -7.04 -6.76 35.38
N LYS A 157 -6.08 -7.67 35.19
CA LYS A 157 -5.54 -8.71 36.10
C LYS A 157 -4.82 -9.75 35.21
N LYS A 158 -3.56 -10.14 35.37
CA LYS A 158 -2.50 -9.93 36.37
C LYS A 158 -1.17 -9.76 35.61
N ALA A 159 -0.24 -9.03 36.22
CA ALA A 159 1.14 -9.03 35.83
C ALA A 159 1.71 -10.46 35.77
N THR A 160 2.17 -10.87 34.59
CA THR A 160 3.24 -11.86 34.45
C THR A 160 4.33 -11.19 33.64
N THR A 161 5.35 -10.78 34.37
CA THR A 161 6.68 -10.37 33.94
C THR A 161 7.17 -11.23 32.77
N PHE A 162 7.23 -10.65 31.57
CA PHE A 162 8.11 -11.16 30.53
C PHE A 162 9.46 -10.46 30.65
N THR A 163 10.42 -11.31 30.93
CA THR A 163 11.82 -11.07 31.24
C THR A 163 12.55 -10.28 30.16
N ALA A 164 13.40 -9.38 30.64
CA ALA A 164 14.43 -8.69 29.88
C ALA A 164 15.24 -9.66 29.01
N ASN A 165 15.28 -9.39 27.70
CA ASN A 165 16.47 -9.41 26.83
C ASN A 165 16.09 -9.06 25.39
N SER A 166 15.41 -7.92 25.17
CA SER A 166 15.36 -7.35 23.83
C SER A 166 16.75 -6.83 23.49
N VAL A 167 17.33 -7.35 22.40
CA VAL A 167 18.60 -6.85 21.87
C VAL A 167 18.41 -5.35 21.59
N LYS A 168 19.29 -4.51 22.14
CA LYS A 168 19.21 -3.06 22.01
C LYS A 168 19.85 -2.63 20.69
N GLY A 169 19.14 -1.82 19.92
CA GLY A 169 19.62 -1.13 18.72
C GLY A 169 19.60 0.38 18.91
N LEU A 170 20.13 1.10 17.92
CA LEU A 170 20.28 2.56 17.94
C LEU A 170 19.62 3.17 16.70
N CYS A 171 18.91 4.28 16.87
CA CYS A 171 18.38 5.03 15.75
C CYS A 171 19.52 5.53 14.87
N ILE A 172 19.50 5.20 13.57
CA ILE A 172 20.59 5.54 12.65
C ILE A 172 20.77 7.06 12.40
N ARG A 173 19.74 7.86 12.75
CA ARG A 173 19.75 9.33 12.62
C ARG A 173 20.08 10.10 13.90
N CYS A 174 19.66 9.59 15.07
CA CYS A 174 19.72 10.36 16.32
C CYS A 174 20.32 9.60 17.50
N GLU A 175 20.87 8.41 17.25
CA GLU A 175 21.57 7.59 18.26
C GLU A 175 20.72 7.19 19.46
N LYS A 176 19.40 7.40 19.39
CA LYS A 176 18.49 7.01 20.46
C LYS A 176 18.37 5.50 20.53
N ASN A 177 18.48 4.94 21.74
CA ASN A 177 18.25 3.52 21.97
C ASN A 177 16.81 3.13 21.59
N ILE A 178 16.68 2.14 20.73
CA ILE A 178 15.43 1.55 20.25
C ILE A 178 15.55 0.01 20.23
N PRO A 179 14.44 -0.75 20.13
CA PRO A 179 14.53 -2.18 19.89
C PRO A 179 15.34 -2.47 18.62
N TYR A 180 16.23 -3.45 18.66
CA TYR A 180 17.01 -3.84 17.49
C TYR A 180 16.09 -4.48 16.44
N SER A 181 15.92 -3.81 15.29
CA SER A 181 15.19 -4.30 14.12
C SER A 181 15.75 -3.66 12.86
N PRO A 182 16.45 -4.42 11.98
CA PRO A 182 16.95 -3.92 10.70
C PRO A 182 15.87 -3.30 9.81
N ASP A 183 14.62 -3.78 9.90
CA ASP A 183 13.48 -3.24 9.13
C ASP A 183 12.95 -1.92 9.70
N CYS A 184 13.35 -1.55 10.92
CA CYS A 184 12.94 -0.33 11.61
C CYS A 184 14.14 0.38 12.26
N PRO A 185 15.08 0.92 11.46
CA PRO A 185 16.32 1.49 11.98
C PRO A 185 16.16 2.91 12.56
N TYR A 186 14.97 3.50 12.45
CA TYR A 186 14.64 4.82 12.97
C TYR A 186 13.78 4.74 14.23
N CYS A 187 13.96 5.69 15.15
CA CYS A 187 12.99 5.94 16.21
C CYS A 187 11.72 6.63 15.64
N PRO A 188 10.57 6.59 16.36
CA PRO A 188 9.30 7.13 15.83
C PRO A 188 9.37 8.57 15.33
N SER A 189 10.11 9.45 16.02
CA SER A 189 10.26 10.85 15.61
C SER A 189 11.13 11.01 14.36
N CYS A 190 12.24 10.27 14.27
CA CYS A 190 13.12 10.32 13.10
C CYS A 190 12.50 9.65 11.89
N TYR A 191 11.74 8.58 12.09
CA TYR A 191 10.95 7.93 11.04
C TYR A 191 9.91 8.89 10.48
N GLY A 192 9.22 9.66 11.33
CA GLY A 192 8.25 10.67 10.89
C GLY A 192 8.86 11.74 9.98
N ILE A 193 10.12 12.13 10.20
CA ILE A 193 10.83 13.08 9.33
C ILE A 193 11.34 12.37 8.08
N TRP A 194 11.98 11.20 8.21
CA TRP A 194 12.46 10.43 7.06
C TRP A 194 11.31 10.09 6.10
N ALA A 195 10.15 9.71 6.63
CA ALA A 195 8.95 9.39 5.86
C ALA A 195 8.38 10.58 5.06
N GLN A 196 8.78 11.82 5.36
CA GLN A 196 8.44 12.99 4.53
C GLN A 196 9.24 13.02 3.22
N TYR A 197 10.47 12.49 3.23
CA TYR A 197 11.37 12.46 2.08
C TYR A 197 11.37 11.10 1.37
N GLY A 198 11.22 10.00 2.12
CA GLY A 198 11.06 8.64 1.59
C GLY A 198 12.25 8.12 0.79
N ASN A 199 13.43 8.71 0.93
CA ASN A 199 14.64 8.26 0.25
C ASN A 199 15.32 7.16 1.09
N GLU A 200 15.14 5.91 0.67
CA GLU A 200 15.68 4.73 1.36
C GLU A 200 17.21 4.61 1.29
N ASP A 201 17.82 5.29 0.32
CA ASP A 201 19.27 5.35 0.12
C ASP A 201 19.88 6.63 0.72
N TYR A 202 19.07 7.45 1.40
CA TYR A 202 19.56 8.61 2.12
C TYR A 202 20.59 8.17 3.17
N LEU A 203 21.80 8.70 3.04
CA LEU A 203 22.91 8.36 3.92
C LEU A 203 22.73 9.04 5.28
N GLU A 204 22.64 8.20 6.30
CA GLU A 204 22.73 8.52 7.72
C GLU A 204 24.11 8.06 8.24
N ALA A 205 24.50 8.57 9.41
CA ALA A 205 25.88 8.47 9.86
C ALA A 205 26.15 7.37 10.90
N VAL A 206 25.15 6.59 11.33
CA VAL A 206 25.29 5.72 12.52
C VAL A 206 24.80 4.31 12.28
N CYS A 207 25.59 3.31 12.71
CA CYS A 207 25.21 1.90 12.68
C CYS A 207 24.11 1.54 13.70
N HIS A 208 23.02 0.93 13.23
CA HIS A 208 21.90 0.50 14.06
C HIS A 208 22.27 -0.52 15.15
N GLN A 209 23.30 -1.34 14.94
CA GLN A 209 23.70 -2.39 15.88
C GLN A 209 24.80 -1.96 16.87
N CYS A 210 25.82 -1.23 16.39
CA CYS A 210 27.00 -0.92 17.23
C CYS A 210 27.16 0.56 17.56
N GLY A 211 26.35 1.44 16.96
CA GLY A 211 26.41 2.89 17.22
C GLY A 211 27.64 3.61 16.69
N LYS A 212 28.53 2.93 15.96
CA LYS A 212 29.70 3.57 15.36
C LYS A 212 29.32 4.37 14.13
N GLU A 213 30.10 5.42 13.87
CA GLU A 213 30.00 6.21 12.64
C GLU A 213 30.20 5.30 11.42
N ALA A 214 29.23 5.33 10.52
CA ALA A 214 29.21 4.56 9.27
C ALA A 214 28.15 5.12 8.32
N ASP A 215 28.45 5.11 7.02
CA ASP A 215 27.46 5.39 5.99
C ASP A 215 26.38 4.30 6.00
N THR A 216 25.22 4.65 6.52
CA THR A 216 24.07 3.76 6.69
C THR A 216 22.85 4.35 6.01
N SER A 217 21.85 3.55 5.70
CA SER A 217 20.59 4.02 5.13
C SER A 217 19.44 3.16 5.62
N MET A 218 18.20 3.49 5.25
CA MET A 218 17.03 2.64 5.54
C MET A 218 17.24 1.21 4.99
N ASN A 219 17.78 1.10 3.78
CA ASN A 219 18.08 -0.18 3.13
C ASN A 219 19.36 -0.85 3.64
N ARG A 220 20.28 -0.09 4.23
CA ARG A 220 21.56 -0.59 4.77
C ARG A 220 21.84 0.00 6.15
N PRO A 221 21.12 -0.43 7.19
CA PRO A 221 21.21 0.21 8.52
C PRO A 221 22.44 -0.23 9.34
N LEU A 222 23.31 -1.07 8.77
CA LEU A 222 24.45 -1.67 9.47
C LEU A 222 25.75 -1.34 8.77
N CYS A 223 26.80 -1.10 9.56
CA CYS A 223 28.16 -1.00 9.03
C CYS A 223 28.66 -2.37 8.51
N TYR A 224 29.67 -2.35 7.64
CA TYR A 224 30.25 -3.54 7.02
C TYR A 224 30.61 -4.65 8.02
N ASN A 225 31.18 -4.29 9.18
CA ASN A 225 31.57 -5.25 10.21
C ASN A 225 30.37 -5.89 10.94
N CYS A 226 29.26 -5.16 11.10
CA CYS A 226 28.04 -5.69 11.70
C CYS A 226 27.27 -6.55 10.70
N PHE A 227 27.19 -6.11 9.45
CA PHE A 227 26.54 -6.85 8.36
C PHE A 227 27.25 -8.19 8.08
N SER A 228 28.58 -8.19 7.99
CA SER A 228 29.37 -9.40 7.77
C SER A 228 29.23 -10.43 8.89
N ARG A 229 29.10 -10.00 10.15
CA ARG A 229 28.91 -10.91 11.30
C ARG A 229 27.54 -11.63 11.26
N GLN A 230 26.52 -11.03 10.67
CA GLN A 230 25.19 -11.65 10.53
C GLN A 230 25.11 -12.64 9.38
N SER A 231 25.95 -12.48 8.34
CA SER A 231 25.98 -13.40 7.20
C SER A 231 26.65 -14.75 7.52
N TYR A 232 27.40 -14.84 8.62
CA TYR A 232 28.01 -16.09 9.10
C TYR A 232 27.13 -16.89 10.08
N SER A 233 26.02 -16.35 10.58
CA SER A 233 25.10 -17.09 11.48
C SER A 233 24.04 -17.91 10.74
N TYR A 234 24.06 -17.89 9.40
CA TYR A 234 23.13 -18.60 8.51
C TYR A 234 23.85 -19.62 7.60
N ARG A 235 25.04 -20.09 8.00
CA ARG A 235 25.74 -21.22 7.38
C ARG A 235 25.98 -22.32 8.39
#